data_AF-A0A533X2J2-F1
#
_entry.id   AF-A0A533X2J2-F1
#
_cell.length_a   1.000
_cell.length_b   1.000
_cell.length_c   1.000
_cell.angle_alpha   90.00
_cell.angle_beta   90.00
_cell.angle_gamma   90.00
#
_symmetry.space_group_name_H-M   'P 1'
#
loop_
_entity.id
_entity.type
_entity.pdbx_description
1 polymer ?
#
loop_
_entity_poly.entity_id
_entity_poly.type
_entity_poly.pdbx_seq_one_letter_code
_entity_poly.pdbx_strand_id
1 'polypeptide(L)'
;LEVASALNTLHKVVRHYYLTGKKTSSYMTLVQLQMMMPQIMEQAQALAKAATAIRGAQPIGDGLGPTVASRFLGGAPAQSFGRDTVMAVTQYEGRLLYVVKAEGPMGYVGEPGVALRRLIEEMGVKPAGIIMVDAALKLEGEKTGEIAEGVGAAIGGIGVEKFQIEEVAANHKIPIYAILVKESDVEAITTMKKEIGDAVPLVMERMKRLIGERTSEGDSVVLIGVGNTLGVGQ
;
A
#
# COMPACT_ATOMS: atom_id res chain seq x y z
N LEU A 1 -18.28 1.71 10.11
CA LEU A 1 -19.44 1.51 9.21
C LEU A 1 -19.07 0.63 8.01
N GLU A 2 -17.92 0.85 7.39
CA GLU A 2 -17.45 0.10 6.21
C GLU A 2 -17.34 -1.41 6.44
N VAL A 3 -16.71 -1.85 7.54
CA VAL A 3 -16.61 -3.27 7.90
C VAL A 3 -17.99 -3.95 8.00
N ALA A 4 -18.97 -3.28 8.64
CA ALA A 4 -20.32 -3.82 8.78
C ALA A 4 -21.03 -3.89 7.41
N SER A 5 -20.80 -2.93 6.53
CA SER A 5 -21.31 -2.94 5.15
C SER A 5 -20.71 -4.08 4.33
N ALA A 6 -19.41 -4.32 4.45
CA ALA A 6 -18.71 -5.41 3.77
C ALA A 6 -19.22 -6.79 4.24
N LEU A 7 -19.33 -7.00 5.57
CA LEU A 7 -19.90 -8.23 6.13
C LEU A 7 -21.36 -8.46 5.70
N ASN A 8 -22.17 -7.40 5.67
CA ASN A 8 -23.56 -7.49 5.20
C ASN A 8 -23.62 -7.83 3.70
N THR A 9 -22.67 -7.32 2.90
CA THR A 9 -22.56 -7.64 1.48
C THR A 9 -22.20 -9.12 1.29
N LEU A 10 -21.20 -9.64 2.00
CA LEU A 10 -20.86 -11.06 1.99
C LEU A 10 -22.08 -11.93 2.36
N HIS A 11 -22.79 -11.58 3.44
CA HIS A 11 -24.00 -12.28 3.85
C HIS A 11 -25.08 -12.29 2.74
N LYS A 12 -25.34 -11.13 2.13
CA LYS A 12 -26.34 -11.00 1.04
C LYS A 12 -25.96 -11.84 -0.18
N VAL A 13 -24.68 -11.85 -0.57
CA VAL A 13 -24.18 -12.63 -1.71
C VAL A 13 -24.33 -14.13 -1.45
N VAL A 14 -23.89 -14.62 -0.28
CA VAL A 14 -24.04 -16.03 0.12
C VAL A 14 -25.52 -16.43 0.14
N ARG A 15 -26.36 -15.61 0.78
CA ARG A 15 -27.80 -15.85 0.86
C ARG A 15 -28.46 -15.86 -0.52
N HIS A 16 -28.04 -14.97 -1.42
CA HIS A 16 -28.54 -14.92 -2.79
C HIS A 16 -28.26 -16.23 -3.52
N TYR A 17 -26.99 -16.66 -3.58
CA TYR A 17 -26.63 -17.90 -4.27
C TYR A 17 -27.28 -19.14 -3.67
N TYR A 18 -27.39 -19.22 -2.35
CA TYR A 18 -28.08 -20.31 -1.67
C TYR A 18 -29.57 -20.37 -2.04
N LEU A 19 -30.29 -19.24 -1.98
CA LEU A 19 -31.71 -19.18 -2.33
C LEU A 19 -31.94 -19.43 -3.82
N THR A 20 -31.07 -18.92 -4.69
CA THR A 20 -31.11 -19.16 -6.13
C THR A 20 -30.95 -20.64 -6.43
N GLY A 21 -29.92 -21.30 -5.88
CA GLY A 21 -29.70 -22.74 -6.06
C GLY A 21 -30.88 -23.59 -5.58
N LYS A 22 -31.48 -23.21 -4.45
CA LYS A 22 -32.68 -23.90 -3.92
C LYS A 22 -33.92 -23.70 -4.80
N LYS A 23 -34.15 -22.47 -5.30
CA LYS A 23 -35.33 -22.15 -6.13
C LYS A 23 -35.27 -22.80 -7.52
N THR A 24 -34.09 -22.82 -8.13
CA THR A 24 -33.89 -23.41 -9.47
C THR A 24 -33.60 -24.90 -9.43
N SER A 25 -33.47 -25.49 -8.23
CA SER A 25 -32.96 -26.85 -8.03
C SER A 25 -31.60 -27.10 -8.72
N SER A 26 -30.80 -26.04 -8.87
CA SER A 26 -29.47 -26.11 -9.46
C SER A 26 -28.47 -26.64 -8.44
N TYR A 27 -28.22 -27.95 -8.50
CA TYR A 27 -27.20 -28.60 -7.67
C TYR A 27 -25.82 -27.96 -7.87
N MET A 28 -25.45 -27.65 -9.11
CA MET A 28 -24.15 -27.04 -9.44
C MET A 28 -23.95 -25.68 -8.75
N THR A 29 -25.00 -24.87 -8.63
CA THR A 29 -24.91 -23.58 -7.92
C THR A 29 -24.64 -23.78 -6.43
N LEU A 30 -25.23 -24.80 -5.81
CA LEU A 30 -25.00 -25.10 -4.39
C LEU A 30 -23.60 -25.67 -4.15
N VAL A 31 -23.11 -26.53 -5.05
CA VAL A 31 -21.74 -27.06 -4.99
C VAL A 31 -20.72 -25.94 -5.13
N GLN A 32 -20.88 -25.03 -6.09
CA GLN A 32 -19.99 -23.87 -6.25
C GLN A 32 -19.98 -23.00 -5.00
N LEU A 33 -21.14 -22.72 -4.42
CA LEU A 33 -21.22 -21.97 -3.17
C LEU A 33 -20.43 -22.70 -2.06
N GLN A 34 -20.65 -24.00 -1.88
CA GLN A 34 -19.94 -24.81 -0.87
C GLN A 34 -18.42 -24.77 -1.08
N MET A 35 -17.95 -24.83 -2.33
CA MET A 35 -16.53 -24.73 -2.66
C MET A 35 -15.93 -23.37 -2.31
N MET A 36 -16.69 -22.28 -2.46
CA MET A 36 -16.25 -20.92 -2.14
C MET A 36 -16.39 -20.57 -0.65
N MET A 37 -17.22 -21.29 0.11
CA MET A 37 -17.50 -20.99 1.53
C MET A 37 -16.24 -20.83 2.39
N PRO A 38 -15.17 -21.66 2.27
CA PRO A 38 -13.97 -21.48 3.07
C PRO A 38 -13.34 -20.09 2.92
N GLN A 39 -13.16 -19.62 1.69
CA GLN A 39 -12.59 -18.30 1.39
C GLN A 39 -13.50 -17.17 1.89
N ILE A 40 -14.82 -17.30 1.70
CA ILE A 40 -15.80 -16.32 2.19
C ILE A 40 -15.76 -16.22 3.72
N MET A 41 -15.67 -17.36 4.41
CA MET A 41 -15.60 -17.40 5.87
C MET A 41 -14.32 -16.77 6.40
N GLU A 42 -13.19 -17.03 5.73
CA GLU A 42 -11.90 -16.41 6.07
C GLU A 42 -11.96 -14.89 5.92
N GLN A 43 -12.48 -14.38 4.80
CA GLN A 43 -12.69 -12.94 4.58
C GLN A 43 -13.63 -12.32 5.61
N ALA A 44 -14.73 -13.01 5.96
CA ALA A 44 -15.65 -12.52 6.99
C ALA A 44 -14.98 -12.43 8.37
N GLN A 45 -14.15 -13.42 8.74
CA GLN A 45 -13.38 -13.38 9.98
C GLN A 45 -12.33 -12.27 9.96
N ALA A 46 -11.67 -12.05 8.83
CA ALA A 46 -10.72 -10.96 8.63
C ALA A 46 -11.37 -9.59 8.82
N LEU A 47 -12.52 -9.35 8.18
CA LEU A 47 -13.30 -8.14 8.35
C LEU A 47 -13.71 -7.93 9.82
N ALA A 48 -14.13 -8.99 10.52
CA ALA A 48 -14.45 -8.89 11.95
C ALA A 48 -13.23 -8.48 12.79
N LYS A 49 -12.03 -9.00 12.48
CA LYS A 49 -10.77 -8.60 13.12
C LYS A 49 -10.38 -7.16 12.75
N ALA A 50 -10.60 -6.73 11.51
CA ALA A 50 -10.34 -5.35 11.07
C ALA A 50 -11.09 -4.32 11.95
N ALA A 51 -12.33 -4.62 12.35
CA ALA A 51 -13.07 -3.76 13.27
C ALA A 51 -12.36 -3.55 14.62
N THR A 52 -11.63 -4.55 15.10
CA THR A 52 -10.84 -4.44 16.34
C THR A 52 -9.57 -3.62 16.14
N ALA A 53 -8.87 -3.80 15.01
CA ALA A 53 -7.69 -3.02 14.66
C ALA A 53 -8.01 -1.53 14.52
N ILE A 54 -9.12 -1.20 13.85
CA ILE A 54 -9.63 0.17 13.70
C ILE A 54 -9.95 0.79 15.05
N ARG A 55 -10.61 0.04 15.95
CA ARG A 55 -10.93 0.54 17.30
C ARG A 55 -9.67 0.82 18.12
N GLY A 56 -8.63 0.01 17.96
CA GLY A 56 -7.36 0.15 18.65
C GLY A 56 -6.38 1.12 17.99
N ALA A 57 -6.74 1.73 16.85
CA ALA A 57 -5.82 2.51 16.00
C ALA A 57 -4.49 1.79 15.75
N GLN A 58 -4.55 0.48 15.54
CA GLN A 58 -3.36 -0.33 15.29
C GLN A 58 -2.99 -0.28 13.80
N PRO A 59 -1.67 -0.26 13.47
CA PRO A 59 -1.22 -0.45 12.10
C PRO A 59 -1.79 -1.71 11.48
N ILE A 60 -2.26 -1.59 10.24
CA ILE A 60 -2.71 -2.72 9.42
C ILE A 60 -1.60 -3.15 8.44
N GLY A 61 -1.74 -4.32 7.82
CA GLY A 61 -0.74 -4.85 6.87
C GLY A 61 -0.38 -3.86 5.74
N ASP A 62 -1.40 -3.24 5.15
CA ASP A 62 -1.28 -2.22 4.10
C ASP A 62 -0.52 -0.95 4.57
N GLY A 63 -0.31 -0.79 5.88
CA GLY A 63 0.46 0.32 6.44
C GLY A 63 1.98 0.18 6.34
N LEU A 64 2.50 -0.85 5.68
CA LEU A 64 3.95 -1.04 5.54
C LEU A 64 4.63 0.10 4.77
N GLY A 65 4.12 0.49 3.61
CA GLY A 65 4.71 1.57 2.80
C GLY A 65 4.80 2.89 3.56
N PRO A 66 3.71 3.38 4.18
CA PRO A 66 3.76 4.58 5.01
C PRO A 66 4.67 4.42 6.22
N THR A 67 4.75 3.24 6.84
CA THR A 67 5.65 2.98 7.98
C THR A 67 7.12 3.15 7.57
N VAL A 68 7.50 2.63 6.40
CA VAL A 68 8.84 2.80 5.84
C VAL A 68 9.11 4.27 5.55
N ALA A 69 8.17 4.97 4.89
CA ALA A 69 8.31 6.39 4.61
C ALA A 69 8.48 7.24 5.89
N SER A 70 7.68 7.01 6.93
CA SER A 70 7.81 7.71 8.22
C SER A 70 9.18 7.50 8.89
N ARG A 71 9.77 6.30 8.76
CA ARG A 71 11.14 6.07 9.26
C ARG A 71 12.20 6.86 8.50
N PHE A 72 12.00 7.12 7.21
CA PHE A 72 12.87 8.01 6.43
C PHE A 72 12.66 9.49 6.77
N LEU A 73 11.46 9.89 7.17
CA LEU A 73 11.21 11.27 7.64
C LEU A 73 12.07 11.62 8.86
N GLY A 74 12.26 10.68 9.79
CA GLY A 74 13.16 10.88 10.94
C GLY A 74 12.78 12.05 11.83
N GLY A 75 11.49 12.40 11.90
CA GLY A 75 10.98 13.56 12.63
C GLY A 75 11.05 14.89 11.88
N ALA A 76 11.44 14.90 10.60
CA ALA A 76 11.32 16.08 9.75
C ALA A 76 9.85 16.56 9.68
N PRO A 77 9.59 17.87 9.74
CA PRO A 77 8.23 18.39 9.74
C PRO A 77 7.56 18.13 8.38
N ALA A 78 6.61 17.21 8.37
CA ALA A 78 5.79 16.91 7.21
C ALA A 78 4.74 18.01 7.01
N GLN A 79 4.57 18.46 5.77
CA GLN A 79 3.59 19.48 5.38
C GLN A 79 2.50 18.83 4.53
N SER A 80 1.28 19.35 4.61
CA SER A 80 0.19 18.93 3.71
C SER A 80 0.59 19.19 2.26
N PHE A 81 0.45 18.17 1.43
CA PHE A 81 0.91 18.16 0.05
C PHE A 81 -0.17 17.68 -0.92
N GLY A 82 -1.42 18.03 -0.64
CA GLY A 82 -2.58 17.59 -1.39
C GLY A 82 -3.61 16.97 -0.47
N ARG A 83 -4.60 16.30 -1.06
CA ARG A 83 -5.65 15.63 -0.30
C ARG A 83 -5.07 14.42 0.40
N ASP A 84 -5.28 14.35 1.71
CA ASP A 84 -4.91 13.20 2.56
C ASP A 84 -3.44 12.74 2.36
N THR A 85 -2.55 13.64 1.97
CA THR A 85 -1.17 13.37 1.56
C THR A 85 -0.23 14.39 2.19
N VAL A 86 0.90 13.92 2.71
CA VAL A 86 1.94 14.76 3.30
C VAL A 86 3.28 14.54 2.61
N MET A 87 4.11 15.58 2.63
CA MET A 87 5.47 15.53 2.13
C MET A 87 6.42 16.16 3.15
N ALA A 88 7.59 15.57 3.33
CA ALA A 88 8.72 16.28 3.92
C ALA A 88 9.97 16.14 3.08
N VAL A 89 10.90 17.05 3.31
CA VAL A 89 12.21 17.04 2.68
C VAL A 89 13.25 16.74 3.74
N THR A 90 14.08 15.73 3.50
CA THR A 90 15.19 15.34 4.38
C THR A 90 16.45 15.11 3.56
N GLN A 91 17.57 14.82 4.22
CA GLN A 91 18.83 14.51 3.56
C GLN A 91 19.37 13.15 3.99
N TYR A 92 19.96 12.43 3.05
CA TYR A 92 20.61 11.15 3.30
C TYR A 92 21.88 11.06 2.45
N GLU A 93 23.04 10.88 3.07
CA GLU A 93 24.34 10.76 2.38
C GLU A 93 24.56 11.84 1.29
N GLY A 94 24.30 13.11 1.65
CA GLY A 94 24.46 14.26 0.75
C GLY A 94 23.44 14.33 -0.41
N ARG A 95 22.37 13.53 -0.37
CA ARG A 95 21.25 13.56 -1.33
C ARG A 95 20.00 14.14 -0.69
N LEU A 96 19.21 14.86 -1.49
CA LEU A 96 17.95 15.44 -1.05
C LEU A 96 16.81 14.42 -1.25
N LEU A 97 16.11 14.05 -0.18
CA LEU A 97 15.01 13.10 -0.24
C LEU A 97 13.68 13.84 -0.10
N TYR A 98 12.81 13.71 -1.11
CA TYR A 98 11.40 14.12 -1.05
C TYR A 98 10.57 12.90 -0.66
N VAL A 99 10.14 12.84 0.59
CA VAL A 99 9.39 11.70 1.12
C VAL A 99 7.91 12.04 1.11
N VAL A 100 7.12 11.22 0.43
CA VAL A 100 5.67 11.36 0.26
C VAL A 100 4.98 10.14 0.86
N LYS A 101 3.91 10.37 1.63
CA LYS A 101 3.01 9.32 2.13
C LYS A 101 1.63 9.90 2.39
N ALA A 102 0.63 9.05 2.61
CA ALA A 102 -0.67 9.50 3.08
C ALA A 102 -0.58 10.17 4.47
N GLU A 103 -1.52 11.05 4.79
CA GLU A 103 -1.60 11.70 6.10
C GLU A 103 -2.08 10.73 7.17
N GLY A 104 -1.26 10.50 8.20
CA GLY A 104 -1.56 9.58 9.28
C GLY A 104 -1.82 10.26 10.63
N PRO A 105 -2.23 9.52 11.67
CA PRO A 105 -2.48 8.08 11.70
C PRO A 105 -3.91 7.69 11.29
N MET A 106 -4.55 8.49 10.45
CA MET A 106 -5.90 8.24 9.92
C MET A 106 -5.86 7.16 8.84
N GLY A 107 -7.00 6.50 8.59
CA GLY A 107 -7.14 5.44 7.60
C GLY A 107 -7.12 5.89 6.14
N TYR A 108 -6.26 6.84 5.80
CA TYR A 108 -6.10 7.40 4.46
C TYR A 108 -5.09 6.63 3.62
N VAL A 109 -5.22 6.71 2.29
CA VAL A 109 -4.31 6.11 1.30
C VAL A 109 -3.56 7.18 0.50
N GLY A 110 -4.06 8.43 0.51
CA GLY A 110 -3.46 9.56 -0.19
C GLY A 110 -3.67 9.53 -1.70
N GLU A 111 -2.98 10.44 -2.41
CA GLU A 111 -3.00 10.57 -3.87
C GLU A 111 -1.56 10.65 -4.42
N PRO A 112 -0.76 9.56 -4.35
CA PRO A 112 0.63 9.54 -4.80
C PRO A 112 0.83 9.99 -6.25
N GLY A 113 -0.12 9.70 -7.16
CA GLY A 113 -0.04 10.15 -8.56
C GLY A 113 -0.08 11.68 -8.71
N VAL A 114 -0.99 12.33 -7.96
CA VAL A 114 -1.14 13.79 -7.94
C VAL A 114 0.07 14.43 -7.26
N ALA A 115 0.53 13.86 -6.15
CA ALA A 115 1.71 14.34 -5.44
C ALA A 115 2.97 14.29 -6.31
N LEU A 116 3.18 13.19 -7.05
CA LEU A 116 4.33 13.06 -7.93
C LEU A 116 4.30 14.10 -9.06
N ARG A 117 3.14 14.29 -9.70
CA ARG A 117 2.96 15.31 -10.73
C ARG A 117 3.30 16.70 -10.21
N ARG A 118 2.78 17.06 -9.05
CA ARG A 118 3.04 18.35 -8.41
C ARG A 118 4.53 18.56 -8.10
N LEU A 119 5.21 17.54 -7.59
CA LEU A 119 6.66 17.60 -7.34
C LEU A 119 7.46 17.87 -8.62
N ILE A 120 7.17 17.13 -9.69
CA ILE A 120 7.98 17.18 -10.91
C ILE A 120 7.61 18.39 -11.79
N GLU A 121 6.32 18.62 -12.02
CA GLU A 121 5.84 19.60 -13.00
C GLU A 121 5.64 21.00 -12.37
N GLU A 122 5.06 21.09 -11.17
CA GLU A 122 4.77 22.38 -10.54
C GLU A 122 5.96 22.93 -9.75
N MET A 123 6.63 22.07 -8.97
CA MET A 123 7.81 22.45 -8.19
C MET A 123 9.12 22.34 -8.97
N GLY A 124 9.10 21.73 -10.16
CA GLY A 124 10.27 21.61 -11.02
C GLY A 124 11.35 20.65 -10.48
N VAL A 125 10.99 19.74 -9.58
CA VAL A 125 11.94 18.76 -9.00
C VAL A 125 12.34 17.77 -10.09
N LYS A 126 13.65 17.54 -10.24
CA LYS A 126 14.22 16.58 -11.19
C LYS A 126 14.97 15.50 -10.44
N PRO A 127 14.27 14.51 -9.87
CA PRO A 127 14.91 13.45 -9.11
C PRO A 127 15.67 12.51 -10.03
N ALA A 128 16.79 11.98 -9.55
CA ALA A 128 17.56 10.93 -10.22
C ALA A 128 16.80 9.59 -10.26
N GLY A 129 15.82 9.41 -9.37
CA GLY A 129 14.92 8.28 -9.38
C GLY A 129 13.76 8.44 -8.41
N ILE A 130 12.71 7.65 -8.64
CA ILE A 130 11.55 7.50 -7.75
C ILE A 130 11.63 6.10 -7.15
N ILE A 131 11.48 5.98 -5.83
CA ILE A 131 11.42 4.71 -5.12
C ILE A 131 10.06 4.60 -4.45
N MET A 132 9.29 3.61 -4.85
CA MET A 132 7.96 3.31 -4.30
C MET A 132 8.04 2.07 -3.42
N VAL A 133 7.40 2.15 -2.25
CA VAL A 133 7.27 1.03 -1.33
C VAL A 133 5.79 0.79 -1.09
N ASP A 134 5.36 -0.45 -1.31
CA ASP A 134 3.95 -0.86 -1.23
C ASP A 134 3.81 -2.25 -0.60
N ALA A 135 2.66 -2.51 0.00
CA ALA A 135 2.27 -3.85 0.39
C ALA A 135 1.49 -4.50 -0.78
N ALA A 136 2.01 -5.61 -1.30
CA ALA A 136 1.45 -6.26 -2.48
C ALA A 136 0.78 -7.58 -2.14
N LEU A 137 -0.36 -7.82 -2.79
CA LEU A 137 -1.06 -9.10 -2.67
C LEU A 137 -0.16 -10.26 -3.09
N LYS A 138 -0.13 -11.27 -2.23
CA LYS A 138 0.65 -12.49 -2.37
C LYS A 138 -0.21 -13.58 -2.99
N LEU A 139 0.43 -14.41 -3.81
CA LEU A 139 -0.11 -15.70 -4.20
C LEU A 139 0.11 -16.72 -3.09
N GLU A 140 -0.64 -17.82 -3.11
CA GLU A 140 -0.61 -18.84 -2.06
C GLU A 140 0.76 -19.51 -1.91
N GLY A 141 1.58 -19.52 -2.98
CA GLY A 141 2.96 -20.00 -2.95
C GLY A 141 3.97 -19.01 -2.36
N GLU A 142 3.60 -17.73 -2.20
CA GLU A 142 4.47 -16.68 -1.68
C GLU A 142 4.29 -16.54 -0.16
N LYS A 143 5.38 -16.15 0.53
CA LYS A 143 5.37 -16.00 1.98
C LYS A 143 4.94 -14.59 2.37
N THR A 144 4.20 -14.48 3.47
CA THR A 144 3.94 -13.18 4.09
C THR A 144 5.26 -12.54 4.52
N GLY A 145 5.43 -11.25 4.24
CA GLY A 145 6.67 -10.50 4.52
C GLY A 145 7.79 -10.74 3.50
N GLU A 146 7.56 -11.56 2.46
CA GLU A 146 8.52 -11.73 1.37
C GLU A 146 8.68 -10.42 0.59
N ILE A 147 9.92 -10.08 0.23
CA ILE A 147 10.24 -8.80 -0.40
C ILE A 147 10.59 -9.04 -1.86
N ALA A 148 9.86 -8.37 -2.76
CA ALA A 148 10.13 -8.36 -4.19
C ALA A 148 10.58 -6.97 -4.63
N GLU A 149 11.63 -6.91 -5.45
CA GLU A 149 12.17 -5.68 -6.03
C GLU A 149 11.87 -5.65 -7.53
N GLY A 150 11.54 -4.48 -8.07
CA GLY A 150 11.17 -4.33 -9.48
C GLY A 150 11.33 -2.91 -10.01
N VAL A 151 10.95 -2.72 -11.27
CA VAL A 151 10.94 -1.43 -11.97
C VAL A 151 9.50 -1.14 -12.40
N GLY A 152 9.10 0.13 -12.30
CA GLY A 152 7.74 0.59 -12.57
C GLY A 152 6.97 0.96 -11.30
N ALA A 153 5.78 1.52 -11.48
CA ALA A 153 5.00 2.02 -10.36
C ALA A 153 4.37 0.88 -9.54
N ALA A 154 4.57 0.93 -8.23
CA ALA A 154 3.99 0.02 -7.25
C ALA A 154 2.74 0.65 -6.64
N ILE A 155 1.57 0.32 -7.18
CA ILE A 155 0.30 0.77 -6.63
C ILE A 155 -0.83 -0.22 -6.93
N GLY A 156 -1.68 -0.46 -5.93
CA GLY A 156 -2.90 -1.25 -6.06
C GLY A 156 -4.01 -0.56 -6.86
N GLY A 157 -5.03 -1.33 -7.27
CA GLY A 157 -6.25 -0.82 -7.89
C GLY A 157 -6.33 -0.96 -9.42
N ILE A 158 -7.32 -0.28 -10.02
CA ILE A 158 -7.71 -0.44 -11.43
C ILE A 158 -6.71 0.16 -12.46
N GLY A 159 -5.53 0.59 -12.01
CA GLY A 159 -4.42 1.02 -12.87
C GLY A 159 -4.41 2.49 -13.30
N VAL A 160 -5.43 3.29 -12.98
CA VAL A 160 -5.47 4.72 -13.31
C VAL A 160 -4.30 5.47 -12.66
N GLU A 161 -4.07 5.23 -11.37
CA GLU A 161 -3.01 5.93 -10.63
C GLU A 161 -1.62 5.45 -11.06
N LYS A 162 -1.49 4.16 -11.34
CA LYS A 162 -0.28 3.58 -11.94
C LYS A 162 0.08 4.29 -13.24
N PHE A 163 -0.90 4.45 -14.14
CA PHE A 163 -0.70 5.13 -15.41
C PHE A 163 -0.25 6.57 -15.22
N GLN A 164 -0.87 7.33 -14.31
CA GLN A 164 -0.49 8.73 -14.05
C GLN A 164 0.97 8.85 -13.56
N ILE A 165 1.39 7.96 -12.66
CA ILE A 165 2.76 7.93 -12.14
C ILE A 165 3.76 7.61 -13.25
N GLU A 166 3.48 6.55 -14.02
CA GLU A 166 4.36 6.11 -15.11
C GLU A 166 4.42 7.12 -16.26
N GLU A 167 3.31 7.78 -16.59
CA GLU A 167 3.25 8.85 -17.60
C GLU A 167 4.14 10.02 -17.23
N VAL A 168 4.00 10.55 -16.00
CA VAL A 168 4.82 11.68 -15.51
C VAL A 168 6.30 11.30 -15.50
N ALA A 169 6.63 10.11 -15.00
CA ALA A 169 8.01 9.65 -14.94
C ALA A 169 8.62 9.43 -16.33
N ALA A 170 7.86 8.83 -17.26
CA ALA A 170 8.31 8.59 -18.63
C ALA A 170 8.54 9.90 -19.40
N ASN A 171 7.63 10.87 -19.28
CA ASN A 171 7.76 12.19 -19.92
C ASN A 171 9.04 12.93 -19.47
N HIS A 172 9.45 12.72 -18.22
CA HIS A 172 10.64 13.33 -17.63
C HIS A 172 11.87 12.42 -17.62
N LYS A 173 11.76 11.20 -18.17
CA LYS A 173 12.83 10.18 -18.22
C LYS A 173 13.41 9.81 -16.85
N ILE A 174 12.55 9.74 -15.84
CA ILE A 174 12.92 9.41 -14.46
C ILE A 174 12.66 7.91 -14.24
N PRO A 175 13.64 7.12 -13.77
CA PRO A 175 13.41 5.71 -13.46
C PRO A 175 12.56 5.56 -12.19
N ILE A 176 11.65 4.58 -12.19
CA ILE A 176 10.84 4.19 -11.03
C ILE A 176 11.29 2.81 -10.56
N TYR A 177 11.59 2.70 -9.27
CA TYR A 177 11.92 1.45 -8.59
C TYR A 177 10.82 1.11 -7.59
N ALA A 178 10.46 -0.17 -7.53
CA ALA A 178 9.43 -0.69 -6.65
C ALA A 178 10.05 -1.67 -5.65
N ILE A 179 9.66 -1.54 -4.38
CA ILE A 179 9.90 -2.56 -3.35
C ILE A 179 8.53 -2.97 -2.79
N LEU A 180 8.16 -4.21 -3.04
CA LEU A 180 6.87 -4.78 -2.67
C LEU A 180 7.08 -5.73 -1.50
N VAL A 181 6.23 -5.64 -0.48
CA VAL A 181 6.17 -6.64 0.60
C VAL A 181 4.90 -7.45 0.49
N LYS A 182 5.04 -8.77 0.44
CA LYS A 182 3.97 -9.70 0.17
C LYS A 182 3.05 -9.89 1.37
N GLU A 183 1.76 -9.73 1.14
CA GLU A 183 0.70 -9.99 2.13
C GLU A 183 -0.57 -10.54 1.46
N SER A 184 -1.46 -11.18 2.20
CA SER A 184 -2.77 -11.60 1.72
C SER A 184 -3.82 -10.49 1.89
N ASP A 185 -4.95 -10.61 1.17
CA ASP A 185 -6.12 -9.71 1.34
C ASP A 185 -6.55 -9.56 2.80
N VAL A 186 -6.42 -10.64 3.58
CA VAL A 186 -6.75 -10.69 5.00
C VAL A 186 -5.75 -9.89 5.83
N GLU A 187 -4.47 -10.00 5.51
CA GLU A 187 -3.39 -9.30 6.22
C GLU A 187 -3.43 -7.80 5.97
N ALA A 188 -3.78 -7.39 4.74
CA ALA A 188 -3.89 -5.98 4.34
C ALA A 188 -4.85 -5.18 5.23
N ILE A 189 -5.98 -5.79 5.64
CA ILE A 189 -7.04 -5.12 6.40
C ILE A 189 -7.02 -5.41 7.91
N THR A 190 -6.18 -6.33 8.36
CA THR A 190 -6.07 -6.70 9.78
C THR A 190 -4.80 -6.12 10.40
N THR A 191 -4.68 -6.19 11.74
CA THR A 191 -3.48 -5.75 12.44
C THR A 191 -2.23 -6.35 11.79
N MET A 192 -1.25 -5.47 11.52
CA MET A 192 -0.01 -5.83 10.85
C MET A 192 0.64 -7.04 11.52
N LYS A 193 0.83 -8.10 10.73
CA LYS A 193 1.51 -9.30 11.20
C LYS A 193 2.98 -9.02 11.48
N LYS A 194 3.56 -9.81 12.39
CA LYS A 194 4.96 -9.69 12.77
C LYS A 194 5.89 -9.82 11.56
N GLU A 195 5.59 -10.73 10.66
CA GLU A 195 6.36 -10.99 9.44
C GLU A 195 6.42 -9.75 8.52
N ILE A 196 5.34 -8.98 8.45
CA ILE A 196 5.27 -7.71 7.70
C ILE A 196 6.06 -6.63 8.44
N GLY A 197 5.90 -6.52 9.76
CA GLY A 197 6.65 -5.57 10.60
C GLY A 197 8.17 -5.82 10.58
N ASP A 198 8.59 -7.09 10.60
CA ASP A 198 9.99 -7.53 10.54
C ASP A 198 10.61 -7.28 9.15
N ALA A 199 9.79 -7.13 8.10
CA ALA A 199 10.24 -6.74 6.76
C ALA A 199 10.64 -5.26 6.67
N VAL A 200 10.07 -4.37 7.49
CA VAL A 200 10.36 -2.92 7.49
C VAL A 200 11.86 -2.60 7.54
N PRO A 201 12.66 -3.09 8.52
CA PRO A 201 14.10 -2.82 8.54
C PRO A 201 14.82 -3.34 7.29
N LEU A 202 14.42 -4.50 6.76
CA LEU A 202 15.00 -5.08 5.55
C LEU A 202 14.66 -4.28 4.28
N VAL A 203 13.48 -3.66 4.24
CA VAL A 203 13.09 -2.73 3.17
C VAL A 203 13.91 -1.44 3.28
N MET A 204 14.08 -0.89 4.49
CA MET A 204 14.93 0.28 4.72
C MET A 204 16.36 0.06 4.22
N GLU A 205 16.95 -1.11 4.49
CA GLU A 205 18.29 -1.48 4.01
C GLU A 205 18.35 -1.53 2.47
N ARG A 206 17.34 -2.16 1.83
CA ARG A 206 17.25 -2.21 0.37
C ARG A 206 17.09 -0.83 -0.25
N MET A 207 16.28 0.05 0.35
CA MET A 207 16.13 1.43 -0.12
C MET A 207 17.44 2.20 -0.03
N LYS A 208 18.16 2.11 1.09
CA LYS A 208 19.47 2.76 1.25
C LYS A 208 20.47 2.27 0.21
N ARG A 209 20.53 0.94 0.00
CA ARG A 209 21.36 0.35 -1.08
C ARG A 209 20.97 0.89 -2.44
N LEU A 210 19.67 0.94 -2.75
CA LEU A 210 19.17 1.40 -4.04
C LEU A 210 19.48 2.89 -4.28
N ILE A 211 19.33 3.74 -3.26
CA ILE A 211 19.74 5.15 -3.31
C ILE A 211 21.24 5.24 -3.60
N GLY A 212 22.08 4.51 -2.87
CA GLY A 212 23.54 4.53 -3.06
C GLY A 212 24.01 4.04 -4.43
N GLU A 213 23.37 2.99 -4.98
CA GLU A 213 23.74 2.40 -6.26
C GLU A 213 23.21 3.16 -7.48
N ARG A 214 22.07 3.84 -7.35
CA ARG A 214 21.35 4.46 -8.48
C ARG A 214 21.49 5.97 -8.56
N THR A 215 22.11 6.61 -7.57
CA THR A 215 22.21 8.07 -7.49
C THR A 215 23.57 8.52 -6.95
N SER A 216 23.94 9.75 -7.26
CA SER A 216 25.19 10.39 -6.83
C SER A 216 24.94 11.41 -5.73
N GLU A 217 26.00 11.79 -5.00
CA GLU A 217 25.92 12.91 -4.04
C GLU A 217 25.47 14.20 -4.75
N GLY A 218 24.59 14.98 -4.11
CA GLY A 218 23.96 16.16 -4.70
C GLY A 218 22.69 15.87 -5.51
N ASP A 219 22.39 14.60 -5.83
CA ASP A 219 21.14 14.23 -6.48
C ASP A 219 19.95 14.38 -5.52
N SER A 220 18.75 14.46 -6.12
CA SER A 220 17.48 14.33 -5.40
C SER A 220 16.79 13.02 -5.71
N VAL A 221 16.05 12.48 -4.74
CA VAL A 221 15.29 11.23 -4.86
C VAL A 221 13.89 11.44 -4.30
N VAL A 222 12.88 10.92 -4.99
CA VAL A 222 11.52 10.89 -4.46
C VAL A 222 11.25 9.51 -3.86
N LEU A 223 10.85 9.47 -2.59
CA LEU A 223 10.45 8.26 -1.88
C LEU A 223 8.94 8.31 -1.64
N ILE A 224 8.21 7.30 -2.09
CA ILE A 224 6.75 7.23 -1.93
C ILE A 224 6.41 5.98 -1.12
N GLY A 225 5.84 6.17 0.07
CA GLY A 225 5.21 5.11 0.85
C GLY A 225 3.74 4.99 0.51
N VAL A 226 3.37 3.92 -0.20
CA VAL A 226 2.00 3.63 -0.64
C VAL A 226 1.32 2.69 0.35
N GLY A 227 0.05 2.98 0.66
CA GLY A 227 -0.78 2.17 1.53
C GLY A 227 -1.47 2.96 2.64
N ASN A 228 -2.28 2.29 3.44
CA ASN A 228 -3.13 2.89 4.45
C ASN A 228 -2.36 3.36 5.70
N THR A 229 -2.65 4.57 6.20
CA THR A 229 -1.96 5.13 7.37
C THR A 229 -2.63 4.92 8.72
N LEU A 230 -3.64 4.05 8.82
CA LEU A 230 -4.28 3.74 10.09
C LEU A 230 -3.24 3.30 11.11
N GLY A 231 -3.13 4.01 12.24
CA GLY A 231 -2.14 3.71 13.29
C GLY A 231 -0.68 4.06 12.95
N VAL A 232 -0.42 4.68 11.81
CA VAL A 232 0.93 5.07 11.34
C VAL A 232 1.05 6.60 11.26
N GLY A 233 1.74 7.20 12.23
CA GLY A 233 1.99 8.65 12.28
C GLY A 233 3.06 9.16 11.30
N GLN A 234 3.38 10.45 11.41
CA GLN A 234 4.53 11.10 10.74
C GLN A 234 5.81 10.91 11.53
#